data_AF-A0A3N4PB70-F1
#
_entry.id   AF-A0A3N4PB70-F1
#
_cell.length_a   1.000
_cell.length_b   1.000
_cell.length_c   1.000
_cell.angle_alpha   90.00
_cell.angle_beta   90.00
_cell.angle_gamma   90.00
#
_symmetry.space_group_name_H-M   'P 1'
#
loop_
_entity.id
_entity.type
_entity.pdbx_description
1 polymer ?
#
loop_
_entity_poly.entity_id
_entity_poly.type
_entity_poly.pdbx_seq_one_letter_code
_entity_poly.pdbx_strand_id
1 'polypeptide(L)'
;MAHFMFYAGTAYQYQLDDVGNPIGEAVQDGFYQELSDSVVAEHSAYSYEDLPSDKFGAEFAINYFDSESNLSFGEQLANYLNDILIGAQPDDAPNYDSIPDEDSRNKPTKTNKTTTPIYTK
;
A
#
# COMPACT_ATOMS: atom_id res chain seq x y z
N MET A 1 3.85 1.43 -6.05
CA MET A 1 3.52 0.53 -7.18
C MET A 1 4.20 -0.84 -7.07
N ALA A 2 5.51 -0.94 -6.83
CA ALA A 2 6.16 -2.25 -6.64
C ALA A 2 5.58 -3.05 -5.46
N HIS A 3 5.44 -2.40 -4.29
CA HIS A 3 4.77 -2.92 -3.10
C HIS A 3 3.36 -3.42 -3.38
N PHE A 4 2.50 -2.55 -3.92
CA PHE A 4 1.13 -2.89 -4.31
C PHE A 4 1.02 -4.18 -5.13
N MET A 5 1.72 -4.26 -6.26
CA MET A 5 1.60 -5.42 -7.15
C MET A 5 2.26 -6.67 -6.58
N PHE A 6 3.33 -6.52 -5.80
CA PHE A 6 3.98 -7.63 -5.12
C PHE A 6 3.04 -8.28 -4.10
N TYR A 7 2.47 -7.47 -3.20
CA TYR A 7 1.57 -7.99 -2.16
C TYR A 7 0.18 -8.37 -2.66
N ALA A 8 -0.25 -7.84 -3.80
CA ALA A 8 -1.38 -8.41 -4.54
C ALA A 8 -1.11 -9.87 -4.93
N GLY A 9 0.06 -10.16 -5.50
CA GLY A 9 0.48 -11.52 -5.84
C GLY A 9 0.62 -12.42 -4.62
N THR A 10 1.27 -11.93 -3.55
CA THR A 10 1.44 -12.66 -2.29
C THR A 10 0.09 -13.06 -1.67
N ALA A 11 -0.84 -12.11 -1.56
CA ALA A 11 -2.16 -12.39 -1.02
C ALA A 11 -2.92 -13.40 -1.88
N TYR A 12 -2.90 -13.25 -3.21
CA TYR A 12 -3.55 -14.19 -4.12
C TYR A 12 -2.98 -15.61 -3.97
N GLN A 13 -1.65 -15.73 -3.82
CA GLN A 13 -1.02 -17.02 -3.53
C GLN A 13 -1.52 -17.62 -2.21
N TYR A 14 -1.62 -16.81 -1.14
CA TYR A 14 -2.19 -17.27 0.13
C TYR A 14 -3.65 -17.73 0.00
N GLN A 15 -4.44 -17.11 -0.87
CA GLN A 15 -5.80 -17.58 -1.16
C GLN A 15 -5.79 -18.93 -1.87
N LEU A 16 -4.89 -19.13 -2.85
CA LEU A 16 -4.73 -20.43 -3.53
C LEU A 16 -4.27 -21.53 -2.56
N ASP A 17 -3.51 -21.17 -1.53
CA ASP A 17 -3.01 -22.06 -0.49
C ASP A 17 -4.01 -22.28 0.66
N ASP A 18 -5.25 -21.79 0.55
CA ASP A 18 -6.34 -21.91 1.54
C ASP A 18 -5.99 -21.33 2.92
N VAL A 19 -5.18 -20.27 2.95
CA VAL A 19 -4.87 -19.52 4.17
C VAL A 19 -6.12 -18.75 4.62
N GLY A 20 -6.47 -18.86 5.90
CA GLY A 20 -7.72 -18.30 6.42
C GLY A 20 -7.82 -16.76 6.41
N ASN A 21 -6.68 -16.04 6.34
CA ASN A 21 -6.64 -14.58 6.23
C ASN A 21 -5.53 -14.12 5.27
N PRO A 22 -5.70 -14.28 3.95
CA PRO A 22 -4.63 -14.05 2.98
C PRO A 22 -4.16 -12.59 2.95
N ILE A 23 -5.08 -11.63 3.13
CA ILE A 23 -4.76 -10.20 3.21
C ILE A 23 -3.91 -9.90 4.45
N GLY A 24 -4.31 -10.42 5.60
CA GLY A 24 -3.61 -10.19 6.86
C GLY A 24 -2.21 -10.79 6.89
N GLU A 25 -2.02 -11.98 6.32
CA GLU A 25 -0.69 -12.60 6.20
C GLU A 25 0.20 -11.83 5.24
N ALA A 26 -0.31 -11.39 4.08
CA ALA A 26 0.46 -10.57 3.14
C ALA A 26 0.92 -9.24 3.77
N VAL A 27 0.06 -8.57 4.54
CA VAL A 27 0.43 -7.35 5.27
C VAL A 27 1.48 -7.62 6.37
N GLN A 28 1.39 -8.76 7.06
CA GLN A 28 2.40 -9.14 8.05
C GLN A 28 3.77 -9.34 7.40
N ASP A 29 3.82 -9.98 6.23
CA ASP A 29 5.07 -10.13 5.47
C ASP A 29 5.66 -8.78 5.06
N GLY A 30 4.82 -7.86 4.57
CA GLY A 30 5.20 -6.46 4.30
C GLY A 30 5.85 -5.79 5.51
N PHE A 31 5.21 -5.91 6.67
CA PHE A 31 5.74 -5.40 7.91
C PHE A 31 7.10 -6.00 8.29
N TYR A 32 7.28 -7.32 8.13
CA TYR A 32 8.55 -7.97 8.42
C TYR A 32 9.64 -7.61 7.40
N GLN A 33 9.29 -7.43 6.13
CA GLN A 33 10.22 -6.96 5.11
C GLN A 33 10.73 -5.57 5.49
N GLU A 34 9.84 -4.63 5.79
CA GLU A 34 10.22 -3.27 6.19
C GLU A 34 11.02 -3.23 7.50
N LEU A 35 10.69 -4.12 8.45
CA LEU A 35 11.49 -4.29 9.67
C LEU A 35 12.92 -4.72 9.34
N SER A 36 13.09 -5.65 8.40
CA SER A 36 14.41 -6.12 7.98
C SER A 36 15.19 -5.03 7.21
N ASP A 37 14.49 -4.29 6.35
CA ASP A 37 15.05 -3.17 5.60
C ASP A 37 15.50 -2.04 6.53
N SER A 38 14.85 -1.87 7.70
CA SER A 38 15.27 -0.84 8.66
C SER A 38 16.70 -1.03 9.19
N VAL A 39 17.24 -2.25 9.10
CA VAL A 39 18.62 -2.58 9.50
C VAL A 39 19.61 -2.40 8.35
N VAL A 40 19.21 -2.75 7.12
CA VAL A 40 20.10 -2.80 5.95
C VAL A 40 20.04 -1.52 5.11
N ALA A 41 18.88 -0.91 5.05
CA ALA A 41 18.54 0.25 4.25
C ALA A 41 17.62 1.20 5.05
N GLU A 42 18.11 1.68 6.21
CA GLU A 42 17.36 2.52 7.16
C GLU A 42 16.60 3.68 6.50
N HIS A 43 17.15 4.26 5.44
CA HIS A 43 16.55 5.39 4.73
C HIS A 43 15.39 5.02 3.79
N SER A 44 15.24 3.74 3.44
CA SER A 44 14.19 3.23 2.55
C SER A 44 13.11 2.44 3.30
N ALA A 45 13.34 2.10 4.57
CA ALA A 45 12.40 1.31 5.35
C ALA A 45 11.23 2.16 5.87
N TYR A 46 10.03 1.57 5.87
CA TYR A 46 8.81 2.21 6.36
C TYR A 46 8.53 3.56 5.69
N SER A 47 8.56 3.58 4.35
CA SER A 47 8.09 4.76 3.62
C SER A 47 6.63 5.04 3.97
N TYR A 48 6.20 6.27 3.72
CA TYR A 48 4.88 6.75 4.07
C TYR A 48 3.74 5.84 3.56
N GLU A 49 3.95 5.20 2.41
CA GLU A 49 2.93 4.48 1.64
C GLU A 49 3.15 2.97 1.54
N ASP A 50 4.23 2.41 2.10
CA ASP A 50 4.59 1.01 1.84
C ASP A 50 3.54 0.04 2.43
N LEU A 51 3.37 -0.04 3.76
CA LEU A 51 2.31 -0.87 4.38
C LEU A 51 0.88 -0.55 3.91
N PRO A 52 0.47 0.72 3.73
CA PRO A 52 -0.81 1.01 3.08
C PRO A 52 -0.91 0.44 1.66
N SER A 53 0.15 0.57 0.85
CA SER A 53 0.20 0.01 -0.52
C SER A 53 0.14 -1.51 -0.52
N ASP A 54 0.82 -2.17 0.42
CA ASP A 54 0.82 -3.62 0.59
C ASP A 54 -0.61 -4.10 0.87
N LYS A 55 -1.29 -3.44 1.82
CA LYS A 55 -2.69 -3.70 2.13
C LYS A 55 -3.59 -3.49 0.92
N PHE A 56 -3.48 -2.36 0.23
CA PHE A 56 -4.35 -2.07 -0.91
C PHE A 56 -4.14 -3.04 -2.07
N GLY A 57 -2.91 -3.50 -2.30
CA GLY A 57 -2.59 -4.53 -3.27
C GLY A 57 -3.22 -5.88 -2.89
N ALA A 58 -3.05 -6.28 -1.63
CA ALA A 58 -3.66 -7.50 -1.12
C ALA A 58 -5.20 -7.46 -1.18
N GLU A 59 -5.82 -6.33 -0.83
CA GLU A 59 -7.26 -6.13 -0.95
C GLU A 59 -7.73 -6.20 -2.39
N PHE A 60 -7.02 -5.58 -3.33
CA PHE A 60 -7.31 -5.69 -4.77
C PHE A 60 -7.36 -7.15 -5.21
N ALA A 61 -6.31 -7.92 -4.93
CA ALA A 61 -6.20 -9.29 -5.41
C ALA A 61 -7.27 -10.23 -4.84
N ILE A 62 -7.65 -10.04 -3.57
CA ILE A 62 -8.58 -10.94 -2.88
C ILE A 62 -10.04 -10.56 -3.08
N ASN A 63 -10.34 -9.26 -3.10
CA ASN A 63 -11.73 -8.79 -3.06
C ASN A 63 -12.22 -8.22 -4.39
N TYR A 64 -11.33 -7.83 -5.31
CA TYR A 64 -11.70 -7.08 -6.52
C TYR A 64 -11.22 -7.72 -7.83
N PHE A 65 -10.13 -8.48 -7.80
CA PHE A 65 -9.66 -9.23 -8.95
C PHE A 65 -10.50 -10.49 -9.16
N ASP A 66 -10.94 -10.70 -10.39
CA ASP A 66 -11.68 -11.87 -10.83
C ASP A 66 -11.08 -12.39 -12.14
N SER A 67 -10.57 -13.63 -12.11
CA SER A 67 -9.96 -14.28 -13.27
C SER A 67 -10.97 -14.66 -14.35
N GLU A 68 -12.25 -14.79 -13.99
CA GLU A 68 -13.34 -15.18 -14.89
C GLU A 68 -14.09 -13.96 -15.46
N SER A 69 -13.70 -12.75 -15.05
CA SER A 69 -14.29 -11.52 -15.55
C SER A 69 -13.97 -11.31 -17.04
N ASN A 70 -14.90 -10.67 -17.74
CA ASN A 70 -14.69 -10.23 -19.13
C ASN A 70 -13.78 -8.99 -19.22
N LEU A 71 -13.48 -8.35 -18.09
CA LEU A 71 -12.54 -7.24 -18.03
C LEU A 71 -11.11 -7.77 -17.98
N SER A 72 -10.22 -7.13 -18.74
CA SER A 72 -8.79 -7.37 -18.63
C SER A 72 -8.29 -7.01 -17.22
N PHE A 73 -7.16 -7.61 -16.82
CA PHE A 73 -6.49 -7.27 -15.58
C PHE A 73 -6.28 -5.74 -15.41
N GLY A 74 -5.88 -5.07 -16.50
CA GLY A 74 -5.66 -3.62 -16.49
C GLY A 74 -6.94 -2.82 -16.25
N GLU A 75 -8.07 -3.26 -16.80
CA GLU A 75 -9.39 -2.63 -16.56
C GLU A 75 -9.86 -2.84 -15.13
N GLN A 76 -9.70 -4.05 -14.59
CA GLN A 76 -10.05 -4.32 -13.19
C GLN A 76 -9.19 -3.50 -12.23
N LEU A 77 -7.89 -3.41 -12.49
CA LEU A 77 -6.97 -2.56 -11.72
C LEU A 77 -7.34 -1.09 -11.84
N ALA A 78 -7.63 -0.60 -13.05
CA ALA A 78 -8.04 0.78 -13.26
C ALA A 78 -9.34 1.10 -12.51
N ASN A 79 -10.34 0.21 -12.55
CA ASN A 79 -11.58 0.37 -11.80
C ASN A 79 -11.31 0.43 -10.29
N TYR A 80 -10.47 -0.46 -9.77
CA TYR A 80 -10.10 -0.43 -8.35
C TYR A 80 -9.44 0.89 -7.95
N LEU A 81 -8.47 1.37 -8.73
CA LEU A 81 -7.77 2.62 -8.44
C LEU A 81 -8.69 3.85 -8.54
N ASN A 82 -9.54 3.91 -9.57
CA ASN A 82 -10.34 5.09 -9.87
C ASN A 82 -11.65 5.15 -9.08
N ASP A 83 -12.25 4.01 -8.78
CA ASP A 83 -13.60 3.94 -8.20
C ASP A 83 -13.60 3.52 -6.72
N ILE A 84 -12.58 2.77 -6.28
CA ILE A 84 -12.50 2.26 -4.89
C ILE A 84 -11.49 3.06 -4.06
N LEU A 85 -10.22 3.08 -4.47
CA LEU A 85 -9.22 3.84 -3.72
C LEU A 85 -9.44 5.34 -3.85
N ILE A 86 -9.72 5.78 -5.08
CA ILE A 86 -9.90 7.18 -5.47
C ILE A 86 -8.62 7.98 -5.17
N GLY A 87 -8.11 8.69 -6.18
CA GLY A 87 -6.97 9.59 -5.95
C GLY A 87 -7.33 10.67 -4.93
N ALA A 88 -6.63 10.71 -3.80
CA ALA A 88 -6.74 11.81 -2.84
C ALA A 88 -6.38 13.13 -3.52
N GLN A 89 -7.17 14.17 -3.29
CA GLN A 89 -6.78 15.49 -3.76
C GLN A 89 -5.69 16.06 -2.83
N PRO A 90 -4.72 16.83 -3.34
CA PRO A 90 -3.67 17.40 -2.50
C PRO A 90 -4.22 18.14 -1.27
N ASP A 91 -5.34 18.84 -1.42
CA ASP A 91 -6.06 19.58 -0.38
C ASP A 91 -6.74 18.72 0.69
N ASP A 92 -6.87 17.41 0.46
CA ASP A 92 -7.34 16.46 1.49
C ASP A 92 -6.26 16.15 2.54
N ALA A 93 -4.99 16.45 2.25
CA ALA A 93 -3.89 16.18 3.15
C ALA A 93 -4.05 17.01 4.46
N PRO A 94 -3.98 16.41 5.66
CA PRO A 94 -4.08 17.12 6.94
C PRO A 94 -3.06 18.23 7.12
N ASN A 95 -1.94 18.17 6.40
CA ASN A 95 -0.88 19.16 6.41
C ASN A 95 -0.88 20.08 5.18
N TYR A 96 -1.89 20.04 4.30
CA TYR A 96 -1.90 20.79 3.03
C TYR A 96 -1.62 22.29 3.24
N ASP A 97 -2.32 22.92 4.18
CA ASP A 97 -2.14 24.35 4.50
C ASP A 97 -0.80 24.67 5.19
N SER A 98 -0.04 23.63 5.57
CA SER A 98 1.24 23.72 6.28
C SER A 98 2.40 23.15 5.45
N ILE A 99 2.19 22.88 4.15
CA ILE A 99 3.26 22.46 3.25
C ILE A 99 4.21 23.66 3.08
N PRO A 100 5.50 23.52 3.41
CA PRO A 100 6.46 24.60 3.22
C PRO A 100 6.75 24.82 1.73
N ASP A 101 6.95 26.08 1.34
CA ASP A 101 7.33 26.44 -0.04
C ASP A 101 8.72 25.89 -0.43
N GLU A 102 9.57 25.58 0.56
CA GLU A 102 10.90 25.01 0.37
C GLU A 102 11.09 23.77 1.27
N ASP A 103 11.56 22.67 0.66
CA ASP A 103 11.93 21.46 1.39
C ASP A 103 13.24 21.68 2.16
N SER A 104 13.17 21.53 3.48
CA SER A 104 14.30 21.70 4.39
C SER A 104 15.39 20.62 4.27
N ARG A 105 15.19 19.56 3.45
CA ARG A 105 16.05 18.36 3.31
C ARG A 105 16.33 17.64 4.63
N ASN A 106 15.64 18.01 5.70
CA ASN A 106 15.80 17.39 7.01
C ASN A 106 15.12 16.01 7.01
N LYS A 107 15.66 15.08 7.80
CA LYS A 107 15.07 13.74 7.95
C LYS A 107 13.64 13.89 8.51
N PRO A 108 12.65 13.15 7.96
CA PRO A 108 11.29 13.14 8.50
C PRO A 108 11.29 12.81 10.00
N THR A 109 10.42 13.46 10.76
CA THR A 109 10.28 13.23 12.21
C THR A 109 9.36 12.05 12.55
N LYS A 110 8.66 11.52 11.55
CA LYS A 110 7.70 10.42 11.68
C LYS A 110 7.93 9.37 10.60
N THR A 111 7.61 8.14 10.94
CA THR A 111 7.73 6.95 10.10
C THR A 111 6.41 6.19 10.20
N ASN A 112 5.84 5.75 9.07
CA ASN A 112 4.59 4.99 9.08
C ASN A 112 4.87 3.51 9.27
N LYS A 113 4.35 2.94 10.36
CA LYS A 113 4.47 1.50 10.68
C LYS A 113 3.11 0.82 10.71
N THR A 114 2.12 1.43 10.08
CA THR A 114 0.72 0.97 10.10
C THR A 114 0.16 0.98 8.69
N THR A 115 -0.90 0.21 8.47
CA THR A 115 -1.66 0.21 7.21
C THR A 115 -2.58 1.41 7.05
N THR A 116 -2.61 2.32 8.02
CA THR A 116 -3.34 3.59 7.93
C THR A 116 -2.34 4.69 7.54
N PRO A 117 -2.56 5.42 6.44
CA PRO A 117 -1.67 6.53 6.07
C PRO A 117 -1.69 7.64 7.15
N ILE A 118 -0.52 8.22 7.45
CA ILE A 118 -0.35 9.22 8.54
C ILE A 118 -0.88 10.63 8.17
N TYR A 119 -1.03 10.93 6.88
CA TYR A 119 -1.44 12.24 6.35
C TYR A 119 -2.66 12.10 5.44
N THR A 120 -3.63 11.26 5.80
CA THR A 120 -4.95 11.24 5.17
C THR A 120 -6.02 11.48 6.24
N LYS A 121 -7.08 12.23 5.91
CA LYS A 121 -8.24 12.40 6.79
C LYS A 121 -9.16 11.20 6.78
#